data_AF-A0A2U9NLV7-F1
#
_entry.id   AF-A0A2U9NLV7-F1
#
_cell.length_a   1.000
_cell.length_b   1.000
_cell.length_c   1.000
_cell.angle_alpha   90.00
_cell.angle_beta   90.00
_cell.angle_gamma   90.00
#
_symmetry.space_group_name_H-M   'P 1'
#
loop_
_entity.id
_entity.type
_entity.pdbx_description
1 polymer ?
#
loop_
_entity_poly.entity_id
_entity_poly.type
_entity_poly.pdbx_seq_one_letter_code
_entity_poly.pdbx_strand_id
1 'polypeptide(L)'
;MAESSNSRGPMQKSLAQLRELVVASRATFQELHEKRFGAIEASTPAVISCSPLQLEIPPSMRTRIQHCQLSARSRERLSEQLDKVMNDYVNQFDESWRKLVQIMEQEPKLRSRITSVEKHLRSALQAHFENNGLPPMLEKIEKFAKEHPSTESTPPPAPRQSSIPAYEA
;
A
#
# COMPACT_ATOMS: atom_id res chain seq x y z
N MET A 1 44.50 -12.50 1.48
CA MET A 1 44.34 -12.14 2.91
C MET A 1 44.15 -10.63 2.97
N ALA A 2 42.93 -10.17 3.22
CA ALA A 2 42.60 -8.75 3.33
C ALA A 2 41.83 -8.54 4.63
N GLU A 3 42.50 -7.96 5.62
CA GLU A 3 41.90 -7.57 6.89
C GLU A 3 41.20 -6.22 6.68
N SER A 4 39.87 -6.27 6.52
CA SER A 4 39.02 -5.08 6.55
C SER A 4 38.97 -4.51 7.97
N SER A 5 39.78 -3.48 8.19
CA SER A 5 39.80 -2.59 9.34
C SER A 5 38.39 -2.06 9.66
N ASN A 6 37.75 -2.69 10.64
CA ASN A 6 36.42 -2.35 11.13
C ASN A 6 36.51 -1.08 11.99
N SER A 7 36.62 0.09 11.34
CA SER A 7 36.55 1.41 11.99
C SER A 7 35.11 1.73 12.42
N ARG A 8 34.62 1.01 13.43
CA ARG A 8 33.46 1.42 14.22
C ARG A 8 33.94 2.49 15.20
N GLY A 9 33.80 3.74 14.78
CA GLY A 9 34.37 4.90 15.44
C GLY A 9 33.92 5.10 16.91
N PRO A 10 34.65 5.94 17.66
CA PRO A 10 34.41 6.24 19.09
C PRO A 10 32.98 6.73 19.39
N MET A 11 32.30 7.28 18.39
CA MET A 11 30.91 7.74 18.48
C MET A 11 29.91 6.60 18.79
N GLN A 12 30.10 5.41 18.23
CA GLN A 12 29.21 4.27 18.53
C GLN A 12 29.34 3.81 19.99
N LYS A 13 30.55 3.87 20.55
CA LYS A 13 30.80 3.56 21.96
C LYS A 13 30.13 4.59 22.88
N SER A 14 30.22 5.87 22.52
CA SER A 14 29.56 6.95 23.27
C SER A 14 28.03 6.81 23.28
N LEU A 15 27.41 6.47 22.15
CA LEU A 15 25.97 6.23 22.08
C LEU A 15 25.52 5.01 22.89
N ALA A 16 26.33 3.95 22.92
CA ALA A 16 26.07 2.78 23.74
C ALA A 16 26.10 3.12 25.24
N GLN A 17 27.11 3.86 25.68
CA GLN A 17 27.23 4.34 27.07
C GLN A 17 26.07 5.27 27.47
N LEU A 18 25.64 6.15 26.57
CA LEU A 18 24.49 7.02 26.81
C LEU A 18 23.21 6.21 26.97
N ARG A 19 23.01 5.17 26.15
CA ARG A 19 21.87 4.26 26.28
C ARG A 19 21.89 3.51 27.61
N GLU A 20 23.04 2.98 28.02
CA GLU A 20 23.18 2.32 29.32
C GLU A 20 22.86 3.28 30.48
N LEU A 21 23.35 4.52 30.41
CA LEU A 21 23.11 5.54 31.42
C LEU A 21 21.62 5.92 31.50
N VAL A 22 20.92 6.03 30.37
CA VAL A 22 19.47 6.27 30.31
C VAL A 22 18.67 5.09 30.87
N VAL A 23 19.09 3.86 30.60
CA VAL A 23 18.43 2.67 31.15
C VAL A 23 18.64 2.59 32.67
N ALA A 24 19.85 2.86 33.16
CA ALA A 24 20.16 2.86 34.59
C ALA A 24 19.43 3.98 35.36
N SER A 25 19.33 5.18 34.76
CA SER A 25 18.59 6.30 35.38
C SER A 25 17.09 6.01 35.43
N ARG A 26 16.53 5.37 34.39
CA ARG A 26 15.13 4.93 34.40
C ARG A 26 14.86 3.95 35.54
N ALA A 27 15.73 2.96 35.75
CA ALA A 27 15.57 1.96 36.79
C ALA A 27 15.58 2.58 38.20
N THR A 28 16.55 3.48 38.46
CA THR A 28 16.65 4.17 39.76
C THR A 28 15.46 5.10 40.01
N PHE A 29 14.96 5.78 38.97
CA PHE A 29 13.77 6.63 39.10
C PHE A 29 12.51 5.81 39.36
N GLN A 30 12.37 4.66 38.70
CA GLN A 30 11.25 3.75 38.90
C GLN A 30 11.25 3.19 40.32
N GLU A 31 12.39 2.72 40.83
CA GLU A 31 12.51 2.20 42.20
C GLU A 31 12.19 3.27 43.25
N LEU A 32 12.73 4.49 43.09
CA LEU A 32 12.43 5.62 43.98
C LEU A 32 10.95 6.00 43.97
N HIS A 33 10.32 5.97 42.79
CA HIS A 33 8.91 6.24 42.64
C HIS A 33 8.07 5.15 43.32
N GLU A 34 8.35 3.88 43.05
CA GLU A 34 7.62 2.74 43.63
C GLU A 34 7.70 2.73 45.16
N LYS A 35 8.86 3.08 45.72
CA LYS A 35 9.06 3.21 47.17
C LYS A 35 8.23 4.33 47.81
N ARG A 36 8.03 5.45 47.11
CA ARG A 36 7.29 6.61 47.64
C ARG A 36 5.79 6.55 47.36
N PHE A 37 5.39 6.06 46.20
CA PHE A 37 4.05 6.21 45.67
C PHE A 37 3.36 4.87 45.37
N GLY A 38 4.04 3.74 45.59
CA GLY A 38 3.54 2.40 45.27
C GLY A 38 3.82 2.02 43.82
N ALA A 39 3.51 0.76 43.48
CA ALA A 39 3.71 0.22 42.15
C ALA A 39 2.99 1.09 41.11
N ILE A 40 3.74 1.54 40.10
CA ILE A 40 3.10 2.10 38.91
C ILE A 40 2.49 0.90 38.19
N GLU A 41 1.17 0.73 38.28
CA GLU A 41 0.45 -0.08 37.30
C GLU A 41 0.49 0.67 35.98
N ALA A 42 1.66 0.64 35.34
CA ALA A 42 1.83 1.03 33.97
C ALA A 42 1.08 -0.03 33.17
N SER A 43 -0.23 0.16 33.05
CA SER A 43 -1.00 -0.44 31.97
C SER A 43 -0.36 0.10 30.70
N THR A 44 0.63 -0.62 30.18
CA THR A 44 1.22 -0.34 28.88
C THR A 44 0.02 -0.17 27.95
N PRO A 45 -0.20 1.03 27.40
CA PRO A 45 -1.36 1.25 26.54
C PRO A 45 -1.23 0.22 25.43
N ALA A 46 -2.14 -0.75 25.41
CA ALA A 46 -2.10 -1.81 24.42
C ALA A 46 -2.03 -1.14 23.05
N VAL A 47 -0.90 -1.31 22.37
CA VAL A 47 -0.65 -0.67 21.09
C VAL A 47 -1.71 -1.19 20.15
N ILE A 48 -2.63 -0.31 19.77
CA ILE A 48 -3.70 -0.64 18.86
C ILE A 48 -3.09 -0.68 17.46
N SER A 49 -2.54 -1.84 17.09
CA SER A 49 -2.06 -2.08 15.74
C SER A 49 -3.25 -2.38 14.83
N CYS A 50 -3.37 -1.65 13.73
CA CYS A 50 -4.33 -1.94 12.67
C CYS A 50 -3.59 -2.54 11.47
N SER A 51 -4.18 -3.54 10.83
CA SER A 51 -3.63 -4.06 9.58
C SER A 51 -3.93 -3.09 8.43
N PRO A 52 -3.03 -2.96 7.44
CA PRO A 52 -3.27 -2.09 6.28
C PRO A 52 -4.57 -2.42 5.56
N LEU A 53 -5.19 -1.41 4.95
CA LEU A 53 -6.37 -1.60 4.11
C LEU A 53 -6.01 -2.50 2.91
N GLN A 54 -6.81 -3.54 2.69
CA GLN A 54 -6.74 -4.39 1.51
C GLN A 54 -7.99 -4.14 0.69
N LEU A 55 -7.84 -3.41 -0.42
CA LEU A 55 -8.93 -3.20 -1.36
C LEU A 55 -9.05 -4.38 -2.31
N GLU A 56 -10.27 -4.86 -2.50
CA GLU A 56 -10.55 -5.91 -3.47
C GLU A 56 -11.04 -5.30 -4.78
N ILE A 57 -10.52 -5.78 -5.90
CA ILE A 57 -11.01 -5.40 -7.24
C ILE A 57 -12.15 -6.37 -7.61
N PRO A 58 -13.39 -5.88 -7.80
CA PRO A 58 -14.52 -6.73 -8.14
C PRO A 58 -14.25 -7.57 -9.40
N PRO A 59 -14.66 -8.86 -9.44
CA PRO A 59 -14.49 -9.71 -10.61
C PRO A 59 -15.12 -9.12 -11.88
N SER A 60 -16.26 -8.44 -11.73
CA SER A 60 -16.96 -7.75 -12.82
C SER A 60 -16.07 -6.72 -13.53
N MET A 61 -15.21 -6.02 -12.78
CA MET A 61 -14.27 -5.06 -13.34
C MET A 61 -13.19 -5.77 -14.17
N ARG A 62 -12.65 -6.88 -13.66
CA ARG A 62 -11.62 -7.66 -14.37
C ARG A 62 -12.14 -8.15 -15.72
N THR A 63 -13.37 -8.65 -15.76
CA THR A 63 -14.03 -9.07 -17.00
C THR A 63 -14.19 -7.92 -17.99
N ARG A 64 -14.60 -6.72 -17.53
CA ARG A 64 -14.72 -5.54 -18.40
C ARG A 64 -13.38 -5.10 -19.00
N ILE A 65 -12.32 -5.09 -18.20
CA ILE A 65 -10.96 -4.74 -18.68
C ILE A 65 -10.50 -5.75 -19.74
N GLN A 66 -10.76 -7.05 -19.54
CA GLN A 66 -10.42 -8.08 -20.52
C GLN A 66 -11.15 -7.89 -21.85
N HIS A 67 -12.43 -7.49 -21.82
CA HIS A 67 -13.19 -7.22 -23.04
C HIS A 67 -12.68 -6.02 -23.86
N CYS A 68 -11.97 -5.07 -23.24
CA CYS A 68 -11.45 -3.89 -23.93
C CYS A 68 -10.22 -4.17 -24.83
N GLN A 69 -9.73 -5.41 -24.88
CA GLN A 69 -8.57 -5.83 -25.72
C GLN A 69 -7.38 -4.86 -25.68
N LEU A 70 -7.03 -4.39 -24.48
CA LEU A 70 -5.98 -3.39 -24.31
C LEU A 70 -4.60 -3.91 -24.71
N SER A 71 -3.84 -3.06 -25.42
CA SER A 71 -2.42 -3.30 -25.68
C SER A 71 -1.64 -3.55 -24.38
N ALA A 72 -0.51 -4.25 -24.46
CA ALA A 72 0.34 -4.50 -23.27
C ALA A 72 0.71 -3.21 -22.53
N ARG A 73 1.10 -2.16 -23.27
CA ARG A 73 1.44 -0.84 -22.72
C ARG A 73 0.25 -0.15 -22.05
N SER A 74 -0.94 -0.27 -22.62
CA SER A 74 -2.16 0.30 -22.03
C SER A 74 -2.54 -0.42 -20.73
N ARG A 75 -2.36 -1.76 -20.67
CA ARG A 75 -2.58 -2.55 -19.46
C ARG A 75 -1.60 -2.19 -18.34
N GLU A 76 -0.33 -1.98 -18.66
CA GLU A 76 0.68 -1.54 -17.69
C GLU A 76 0.32 -0.19 -17.08
N ARG A 77 0.03 0.83 -17.91
CA ARG A 77 -0.42 2.15 -17.42
C ARG A 77 -1.69 2.09 -16.59
N LEU A 78 -2.63 1.21 -16.95
CA LEU A 78 -3.83 0.99 -16.17
C LEU A 78 -3.49 0.41 -14.80
N SER A 79 -2.60 -0.59 -14.74
CA SER A 79 -2.12 -1.16 -13.49
C SER A 79 -1.48 -0.09 -12.61
N GLU A 80 -0.56 0.70 -13.14
CA GLU A 80 0.11 1.79 -12.42
C GLU A 80 -0.89 2.79 -11.83
N GLN A 81 -1.89 3.18 -12.63
CA GLN A 81 -2.93 4.11 -12.18
C GLN A 81 -3.83 3.47 -11.11
N LEU A 82 -4.13 2.17 -11.23
CA LEU A 82 -4.93 1.46 -10.24
C LEU A 82 -4.18 1.31 -8.92
N ASP A 83 -2.90 0.94 -8.98
CA ASP A 83 -2.01 0.85 -7.82
C ASP A 83 -1.91 2.21 -7.12
N LYS A 84 -1.80 3.30 -7.88
CA LYS A 84 -1.80 4.66 -7.33
C LYS A 84 -3.10 4.95 -6.58
N VAL A 85 -4.26 4.70 -7.19
CA VAL A 85 -5.56 4.93 -6.53
C VAL A 85 -5.67 4.05 -5.28
N MET A 86 -5.29 2.78 -5.35
CA MET A 86 -5.32 1.88 -4.18
C MET A 86 -4.44 2.40 -3.05
N ASN A 87 -3.23 2.88 -3.36
CA ASN A 87 -2.33 3.50 -2.38
C ASN A 87 -2.93 4.77 -1.76
N ASP A 88 -3.63 5.60 -2.53
CA ASP A 88 -4.31 6.78 -2.00
C ASP A 88 -5.37 6.40 -0.95
N TYR A 89 -6.13 5.31 -1.17
CA TYR A 89 -7.11 4.80 -0.20
C TYR A 89 -6.45 4.17 1.03
N VAL A 90 -5.32 3.47 0.86
CA VAL A 90 -4.53 2.95 1.99
C VAL A 90 -4.06 4.10 2.88
N ASN A 91 -3.51 5.16 2.27
CA ASN A 91 -3.07 6.34 2.99
C ASN A 91 -4.23 7.04 3.72
N GLN A 92 -5.39 7.17 3.07
CA GLN A 92 -6.60 7.73 3.70
C GLN A 92 -7.05 6.89 4.89
N PHE A 93 -7.06 5.56 4.76
CA PHE A 93 -7.39 4.66 5.86
C PHE A 93 -6.43 4.85 7.04
N ASP A 94 -5.12 4.87 6.79
CA ASP A 94 -4.11 5.04 7.83
C ASP A 94 -4.22 6.38 8.54
N GLU A 95 -4.55 7.46 7.81
CA GLU A 95 -4.77 8.78 8.38
C GLU A 95 -6.06 8.82 9.22
N SER A 96 -7.17 8.32 8.67
CA SER A 96 -8.46 8.22 9.38
C SER A 96 -8.34 7.35 10.62
N TRP A 97 -7.60 6.25 10.54
CA TRP A 97 -7.36 5.36 11.68
C TRP A 97 -6.55 6.05 12.77
N ARG A 98 -5.47 6.75 12.41
CA ARG A 98 -4.67 7.53 13.38
C ARG A 98 -5.51 8.59 14.11
N LYS A 99 -6.34 9.32 13.36
CA LYS A 99 -7.28 10.30 13.95
C LYS A 99 -8.29 9.63 14.89
N LEU A 100 -8.82 8.47 14.49
CA LEU A 100 -9.75 7.71 15.33
C LEU A 100 -9.07 7.25 16.63
N VAL A 101 -7.87 6.69 16.56
CA VAL A 101 -7.11 6.27 17.74
C VAL A 101 -6.90 7.44 18.71
N GLN A 102 -6.55 8.63 18.20
CA GLN A 102 -6.41 9.84 19.02
C GLN A 102 -7.71 10.23 19.74
N ILE A 103 -8.87 10.08 19.09
CA ILE A 103 -10.18 10.31 19.71
C ILE A 103 -10.46 9.24 20.78
N MET A 104 -10.10 7.99 20.51
CA MET A 104 -10.34 6.86 21.42
C MET A 104 -9.48 6.92 22.68
N GLU A 105 -8.32 7.58 22.63
CA GLU A 105 -7.52 7.89 23.82
C GLU A 105 -8.25 8.86 24.75
N GLN A 106 -9.07 9.77 24.20
CA GLN A 106 -9.88 10.71 24.98
C GLN A 106 -11.21 10.10 25.43
N GLU A 107 -11.75 9.14 24.68
CA GLU A 107 -13.03 8.50 24.94
C GLU A 107 -12.94 6.96 25.08
N PRO A 108 -12.72 6.44 26.30
CA PRO A 108 -12.55 5.00 26.55
C PRO A 108 -13.73 4.13 26.09
N LYS A 109 -14.95 4.69 26.02
CA LYS A 109 -16.15 3.98 25.55
C LYS A 109 -16.01 3.55 24.09
N LEU A 110 -15.37 4.36 23.24
CA LEU A 110 -15.13 4.02 21.84
C LEU A 110 -14.15 2.85 21.71
N ARG A 111 -13.20 2.72 22.64
CA ARG A 111 -12.21 1.65 22.67
C ARG A 111 -12.85 0.26 22.68
N SER A 112 -13.97 0.10 23.40
CA SER A 112 -14.73 -1.15 23.43
C SER A 112 -15.35 -1.54 22.08
N ARG A 113 -15.52 -0.58 21.16
CA ARG A 113 -16.17 -0.76 19.86
C ARG A 113 -15.19 -0.75 18.70
N ILE A 114 -13.88 -0.82 18.97
CA ILE A 114 -12.85 -0.57 17.98
C ILE A 114 -12.96 -1.46 16.74
N THR A 115 -13.18 -2.75 16.94
CA THR A 115 -13.30 -3.74 15.87
C THR A 115 -14.50 -3.46 14.96
N SER A 116 -15.61 -2.97 15.54
CA SER A 116 -16.80 -2.58 14.77
C SER A 116 -16.55 -1.33 13.94
N VAL A 117 -15.87 -0.33 14.52
CA VAL A 117 -15.56 0.92 13.81
C VAL A 117 -14.55 0.66 12.68
N GLU A 118 -13.52 -0.15 12.95
CA GLU A 118 -12.55 -0.58 11.96
C GLU A 118 -13.21 -1.28 10.78
N LYS A 119 -14.05 -2.29 11.06
CA LYS A 119 -14.79 -3.02 10.01
C LYS A 119 -15.67 -2.09 9.19
N HIS A 120 -16.35 -1.14 9.84
CA HIS A 120 -17.19 -0.18 9.15
C HIS A 120 -16.37 0.76 8.26
N LEU A 121 -15.25 1.29 8.76
CA LEU A 121 -14.35 2.15 7.99
C LEU A 121 -13.81 1.42 6.75
N ARG A 122 -13.35 0.18 6.90
CA ARG A 122 -12.90 -0.66 5.76
C ARG A 122 -14.01 -0.87 4.74
N SER A 123 -15.20 -1.23 5.21
CA SER A 123 -16.35 -1.49 4.33
C SER A 123 -16.79 -0.24 3.58
N ALA A 124 -16.80 0.92 4.27
CA ALA A 124 -17.16 2.20 3.67
C ALA A 124 -16.14 2.63 2.59
N LEU A 125 -14.84 2.47 2.86
CA LEU A 125 -13.79 2.76 1.87
C LEU A 125 -13.85 1.81 0.68
N GLN A 126 -14.09 0.51 0.90
CA GLN A 126 -14.29 -0.46 -0.18
C GLN A 126 -15.50 -0.08 -1.05
N ALA A 127 -16.65 0.22 -0.45
CA ALA A 127 -17.83 0.65 -1.17
C ALA A 127 -17.60 1.97 -1.93
N HIS A 128 -16.87 2.91 -1.35
CA HIS A 128 -16.51 4.16 -2.03
C HIS A 128 -15.56 3.93 -3.21
N PHE A 129 -14.57 3.05 -3.05
CA PHE A 129 -13.67 2.63 -4.13
C PHE A 129 -14.44 2.02 -5.29
N GLU A 130 -15.37 1.09 -5.01
CA GLU A 130 -16.20 0.43 -6.02
C GLU A 130 -17.13 1.38 -6.77
N ASN A 131 -17.77 2.31 -6.05
CA ASN A 131 -18.78 3.20 -6.64
C ASN A 131 -18.22 4.49 -7.25
N ASN A 132 -17.07 4.98 -6.77
CA ASN A 132 -16.52 6.27 -7.19
C ASN A 132 -15.10 6.18 -7.74
N GLY A 133 -14.28 5.23 -7.27
CA GLY A 133 -12.90 5.08 -7.74
C GLY A 133 -12.80 4.38 -9.09
N LEU A 134 -13.45 3.20 -9.20
CA LEU A 134 -13.34 2.33 -10.36
C LEU A 134 -14.11 2.82 -11.61
N PRO A 135 -15.37 3.30 -11.50
CA PRO A 135 -16.17 3.67 -12.67
C PRO A 135 -15.52 4.71 -13.59
N PRO A 136 -14.99 5.85 -13.09
CA PRO A 136 -14.40 6.86 -13.97
C PRO A 136 -13.11 6.38 -14.66
N MET A 137 -12.40 5.40 -14.09
CA MET A 137 -11.28 4.76 -14.76
C MET A 137 -11.76 3.85 -15.90
N LEU A 138 -12.78 3.03 -15.66
CA LEU A 138 -13.37 2.16 -16.67
C LEU A 138 -13.90 2.95 -17.87
N GLU A 139 -14.62 4.05 -17.63
CA GLU A 139 -15.15 4.88 -18.71
C GLU A 139 -14.05 5.44 -19.62
N LYS A 140 -12.93 5.89 -19.03
CA LYS A 140 -11.77 6.37 -19.79
C LYS A 140 -11.13 5.26 -20.62
N ILE A 141 -11.04 4.05 -20.08
CA ILE A 141 -10.48 2.88 -20.77
C ILE A 141 -11.38 2.47 -21.93
N GLU A 142 -12.69 2.38 -21.70
CA GLU A 142 -13.66 2.03 -22.73
C GLU A 142 -13.66 3.06 -23.86
N LYS A 143 -13.57 4.36 -23.52
CA LYS A 143 -13.44 5.42 -24.50
C LYS A 143 -12.15 5.30 -25.31
N PHE A 144 -11.01 5.08 -24.64
CA PHE A 144 -9.73 4.89 -25.31
C PHE A 144 -9.73 3.67 -26.24
N ALA A 145 -10.32 2.54 -25.81
CA ALA A 145 -10.42 1.33 -26.62
C ALA A 145 -11.30 1.53 -27.87
N LYS A 146 -12.37 2.33 -27.76
CA LYS A 146 -13.21 2.70 -28.91
C LYS A 146 -12.50 3.63 -29.90
N GLU A 147 -11.70 4.56 -29.41
CA GLU A 147 -10.95 5.52 -30.24
C GLU A 147 -9.72 4.89 -30.92
N HIS A 148 -9.15 3.84 -30.32
CA HIS A 148 -7.97 3.13 -30.82
C HIS A 148 -8.25 1.62 -30.94
N PRO A 149 -9.07 1.19 -31.91
CA PRO A 149 -9.31 -0.23 -32.13
C PRO A 149 -8.00 -0.95 -32.42
N SER A 150 -7.83 -2.16 -31.86
CA SER A 150 -6.62 -2.97 -32.04
C SER A 150 -6.33 -3.13 -33.54
N THR A 151 -5.15 -2.69 -33.96
CA THR A 151 -4.72 -2.64 -35.36
C THR A 151 -4.40 -4.03 -35.95
N GLU A 152 -4.68 -5.11 -35.23
CA GLU A 152 -4.57 -6.49 -35.70
C GLU A 152 -5.45 -6.79 -36.93
N SER A 153 -6.40 -5.91 -37.26
CA SER A 153 -7.15 -5.97 -38.53
C SER A 153 -6.44 -5.26 -39.69
N THR A 154 -5.11 -5.08 -39.64
CA THR A 154 -4.36 -4.77 -40.86
C THR A 154 -4.13 -6.10 -41.56
N PRO A 155 -4.78 -6.38 -42.71
CA PRO A 155 -4.64 -7.65 -43.39
C PRO A 155 -3.15 -7.92 -43.66
N PRO A 156 -2.69 -9.18 -43.52
CA PRO A 156 -1.30 -9.51 -43.77
C PRO A 156 -0.90 -8.96 -45.14
N PRO A 157 0.29 -8.34 -45.27
CA PRO A 157 0.73 -7.79 -46.54
C PRO A 157 0.64 -8.88 -47.61
N ALA A 158 0.14 -8.52 -48.79
CA ALA A 158 -0.07 -9.47 -49.87
C ALA A 158 1.21 -10.31 -50.10
N PRO A 159 1.09 -11.63 -50.29
CA PRO A 159 2.24 -12.51 -50.47
C PRO A 159 3.12 -11.94 -51.58
N ARG A 160 4.38 -11.63 -51.26
CA ARG A 160 5.34 -11.15 -52.25
C ARG A 160 5.49 -12.24 -53.30
N GLN A 161 5.12 -11.94 -54.54
CA GLN A 161 5.34 -12.85 -55.66
C GLN A 161 6.83 -13.17 -55.70
N SER A 162 7.18 -14.43 -55.41
CA SER A 162 8.54 -14.94 -55.57
C SER A 162 8.88 -14.88 -57.05
N SER A 163 9.86 -14.05 -57.40
CA SER A 163 10.44 -13.98 -58.74
C SER A 163 10.88 -15.39 -59.14
N ILE A 164 10.21 -15.95 -60.15
CA ILE A 164 10.57 -17.25 -60.72
C ILE A 164 11.94 -17.08 -61.41
N PRO A 165 12.93 -17.95 -61.13
CA PRO A 165 14.22 -17.86 -61.79
C PRO A 165 14.10 -18.20 -63.27
N ALA A 166 14.60 -17.31 -64.13
CA ALA A 166 14.76 -17.57 -65.55
C ALA A 166 15.85 -18.64 -65.72
N TYR A 167 15.44 -19.86 -66.09
CA TYR A 167 16.36 -20.84 -66.64
C TYR A 167 16.74 -20.39 -68.05
N GLU A 168 17.99 -19.97 -68.23
CA GLU A 168 18.60 -19.80 -69.55
C GLU A 168 18.84 -21.18 -70.18
N ALA A 169 18.55 -21.26 -71.48
CA ALA A 169 18.74 -22.42 -72.34
C ALA A 169 20.08 -22.33 -73.09
#